data_AF-A0AAE6QG28-F1
#
_entry.id   AF-A0AAE6QG28-F1
#
_cell.length_a   1.000
_cell.length_b   1.000
_cell.length_c   1.000
_cell.angle_alpha   90.00
_cell.angle_beta   90.00
_cell.angle_gamma   90.00
#
_symmetry.space_group_name_H-M   'P 1'
#
loop_
_entity.id
_entity.type
_entity.pdbx_description
1 polymer ?
#
loop_
_entity_poly.entity_id
_entity_poly.type
_entity_poly.pdbx_seq_one_letter_code
_entity_poly.pdbx_strand_id
1 'polypeptide(L)'
;MAHVNSTSNPVSVGFHSSSLAIILASQSEKISCSFSPFTGIDPAGLLGRRISVDEFSDIGLNNDVYNALVVGIQIGCPGLGVETLLLLRRDDSDFDDFVSVSRMSILAVHP
;
A
#
# COMPACT_ATOMS: atom_id res chain seq x y z
N MET A 1 8.21 33.92 46.25
CA MET A 1 8.86 32.61 45.95
C MET A 1 7.73 31.60 45.80
N ALA A 2 7.54 31.06 44.59
CA ALA A 2 6.32 30.33 44.22
C ALA A 2 6.40 28.85 44.61
N HIS A 3 5.29 28.35 45.17
CA HIS A 3 5.08 27.01 45.70
C HIS A 3 4.72 26.05 44.55
N VAL A 4 5.56 25.06 44.28
CA VAL A 4 5.37 24.09 43.20
C VAL A 4 4.58 22.90 43.75
N ASN A 5 3.31 22.79 43.34
CA ASN A 5 2.43 21.68 43.67
C ASN A 5 2.63 20.57 42.61
N SER A 6 3.24 19.44 43.01
CA SER A 6 3.42 18.27 42.14
C SER A 6 2.30 17.27 42.40
N THR A 7 1.38 17.13 41.44
CA THR A 7 0.32 16.12 41.47
C THR A 7 0.63 15.02 40.45
N SER A 8 0.90 13.81 40.92
CA SER A 8 1.10 12.62 40.09
C SER A 8 -0.24 12.01 39.69
N ASN A 9 -0.54 11.93 38.39
CA ASN A 9 -1.63 11.10 37.87
C ASN A 9 -1.05 9.96 37.01
N PRO A 10 -1.22 8.69 37.38
CA PRO A 10 -1.00 7.58 36.47
C PRO A 10 -2.23 7.45 35.57
N VAL A 11 -2.18 8.04 34.37
CA VAL A 11 -3.21 7.78 33.36
C VAL A 11 -2.84 6.49 32.64
N SER A 12 -3.40 5.39 33.14
CA SER A 12 -3.61 4.20 32.33
C SER A 12 -4.62 4.57 31.24
N VAL A 13 -4.16 4.70 30.01
CA VAL A 13 -5.02 4.68 28.83
C VAL A 13 -4.80 3.35 28.13
N GLY A 14 -5.83 2.52 28.20
CA GLY A 14 -5.82 1.15 27.69
C GLY A 14 -5.48 1.09 26.21
N PHE A 15 -4.76 0.03 25.86
CA PHE A 15 -4.62 -0.42 24.48
C PHE A 15 -6.01 -0.75 23.95
N HIS A 16 -6.63 0.18 23.24
CA HIS A 16 -7.70 -0.16 22.32
C HIS A 16 -7.06 -0.87 21.14
N SER A 17 -6.92 -2.20 21.24
CA SER A 17 -6.81 -3.11 20.10
C SER A 17 -8.09 -3.02 19.27
N SER A 18 -8.29 -1.91 18.59
CA SER A 18 -9.44 -1.70 17.71
C SER A 18 -9.13 -0.61 16.68
N SER A 19 -8.15 -0.88 15.82
CA SER A 19 -7.98 -0.14 14.56
C SER A 19 -7.81 -1.05 13.35
N LEU A 20 -8.11 -2.35 13.47
CA LEU A 20 -8.28 -3.21 12.29
C LEU A 20 -9.69 -3.11 11.69
N ALA A 21 -10.66 -2.49 12.38
CA ALA A 21 -12.04 -2.39 11.92
C ALA A 21 -12.34 -1.18 11.02
N ILE A 22 -11.42 -0.20 10.89
CA ILE A 22 -11.58 0.90 9.93
C ILE A 22 -11.27 0.43 8.49
N ILE A 23 -10.72 -0.77 8.34
CA ILE A 23 -10.45 -1.41 7.04
C ILE A 23 -11.75 -1.83 6.32
N LEU A 24 -12.91 -1.81 6.99
CA LEU A 24 -14.12 -2.50 6.52
C LEU A 24 -15.15 -1.68 5.72
N ALA A 25 -14.89 -0.43 5.33
CA ALA A 25 -15.90 0.32 4.53
C ALA A 25 -15.37 1.33 3.50
N SER A 26 -14.06 1.45 3.32
CA SER A 26 -13.54 2.00 2.07
C SER A 26 -13.66 0.88 1.04
N GLN A 27 -14.19 1.14 -0.15
CA GLN A 27 -14.06 0.19 -1.25
C GLN A 27 -12.55 0.00 -1.45
N SER A 28 -11.99 -1.07 -0.87
CA SER A 28 -10.56 -1.32 -0.89
C SER A 28 -10.13 -1.30 -2.34
N GLU A 29 -9.29 -0.32 -2.70
CA GLU A 29 -8.77 -0.21 -4.06
C GLU A 29 -8.17 -1.56 -4.44
N LYS A 30 -8.53 -2.06 -5.63
CA LYS A 30 -8.06 -3.35 -6.12
C LYS A 30 -7.11 -3.12 -7.27
N ILE A 31 -6.01 -3.86 -7.29
CA ILE A 31 -5.10 -3.86 -8.41
C ILE A 31 -5.59 -4.88 -9.45
N SER A 32 -5.58 -4.50 -10.72
CA SER A 32 -5.90 -5.39 -11.83
C SER A 32 -4.90 -6.56 -11.89
N CYS A 33 -5.34 -7.76 -12.24
CA CYS A 33 -4.45 -8.92 -12.40
C CYS A 33 -4.84 -9.76 -13.62
N SER A 34 -3.84 -10.33 -14.30
CA SER A 34 -4.04 -11.14 -15.53
C SER A 34 -4.01 -12.65 -15.30
N PHE A 35 -3.72 -13.09 -14.08
CA PHE A 35 -3.68 -14.49 -13.67
C PHE A 35 -4.67 -14.68 -12.51
N SER A 36 -5.40 -15.80 -12.50
CA SER A 36 -6.43 -16.18 -11.51
C SER A 36 -7.87 -15.72 -11.84
N PRO A 37 -8.92 -16.47 -11.44
CA PRO A 37 -10.33 -16.09 -11.62
C PRO A 37 -10.79 -14.87 -10.78
N PHE A 38 -9.90 -14.26 -10.00
CA PHE A 38 -10.21 -13.10 -9.18
C PHE A 38 -9.92 -11.80 -9.95
N THR A 39 -10.88 -10.88 -9.95
CA THR A 39 -10.82 -9.62 -10.71
C THR A 39 -10.07 -8.49 -10.01
N GLY A 40 -9.36 -8.79 -8.92
CA GLY A 40 -8.54 -7.78 -8.27
C GLY A 40 -7.89 -8.24 -6.97
N ILE A 41 -6.63 -7.84 -6.80
CA ILE A 41 -5.79 -8.17 -5.65
C ILE A 41 -5.85 -7.02 -4.65
N ASP A 42 -5.94 -7.36 -3.35
CA ASP A 42 -5.78 -6.40 -2.25
C ASP A 42 -4.29 -5.96 -2.18
N PRO A 43 -4.00 -4.66 -2.36
CA PRO A 43 -2.65 -4.11 -2.26
C PRO A 43 -1.93 -4.50 -0.96
N ALA A 44 -2.64 -4.56 0.17
CA ALA A 44 -2.04 -4.90 1.46
C ALA A 44 -1.56 -6.36 1.51
N GLY A 45 -2.23 -7.26 0.78
CA GLY A 45 -1.87 -8.68 0.67
C GLY A 45 -0.57 -8.95 -0.10
N LEU A 46 -0.03 -7.93 -0.77
CA LEU A 46 1.20 -8.03 -1.56
C LEU A 46 2.46 -7.65 -0.77
N LEU A 47 2.33 -7.05 0.40
CA LEU A 47 3.49 -6.63 1.20
C LEU A 47 4.47 -7.80 1.43
N GLY A 48 5.74 -7.56 1.09
CA GLY A 48 6.81 -8.56 1.18
C GLY A 48 6.80 -9.63 0.08
N ARG A 49 5.86 -9.57 -0.88
CA ARG A 49 5.80 -10.49 -2.01
C ARG A 49 6.60 -9.96 -3.19
N ARG A 50 7.17 -10.89 -3.95
CA ARG A 50 7.71 -10.62 -5.28
C ARG A 50 6.57 -10.71 -6.29
N ILE A 51 6.49 -9.73 -7.20
CA ILE A 51 5.44 -9.64 -8.21
C ILE A 51 6.04 -9.34 -9.58
N SER A 52 5.35 -9.79 -10.63
CA SER A 52 5.57 -9.31 -11.99
C SER A 52 4.51 -8.26 -12.31
N VAL A 53 4.94 -7.11 -12.81
CA VAL A 53 4.11 -5.92 -13.01
C VAL A 53 4.15 -5.54 -14.48
N ASP A 54 3.00 -5.13 -15.01
CA ASP A 54 2.83 -4.40 -16.26
C ASP A 54 2.40 -2.97 -15.91
N GLU A 55 3.33 -2.01 -15.97
CA GLU A 55 3.10 -0.60 -15.63
C GLU A 55 2.72 0.20 -16.88
N PHE A 56 1.57 0.87 -16.82
CA PHE A 56 1.06 1.71 -17.89
C PHE A 56 1.77 3.07 -17.89
N SER A 57 2.36 3.43 -19.03
CA SER A 57 2.99 4.75 -19.20
C SER A 57 1.96 5.81 -19.63
N ASP A 58 2.00 6.99 -19.01
CA ASP A 58 1.06 8.09 -19.31
C ASP A 58 1.21 8.63 -20.75
N ILE A 59 2.37 8.44 -21.36
CA ILE A 59 2.67 8.85 -22.74
C ILE A 59 2.22 7.81 -23.79
N GLY A 60 1.64 6.69 -23.36
CA GLY A 60 0.92 5.73 -24.22
C GLY A 60 1.76 4.98 -25.24
N LEU A 61 3.09 5.07 -25.17
CA LEU A 61 3.97 4.55 -26.22
C LEU A 61 4.49 3.14 -25.94
N ASN A 62 4.60 2.71 -24.67
CA ASN A 62 4.90 1.34 -24.26
C ASN A 62 4.55 1.16 -22.78
N ASN A 63 4.10 -0.04 -22.40
CA ASN A 63 4.09 -0.43 -20.99
C ASN A 63 5.47 -0.94 -20.59
N ASP A 64 5.84 -0.75 -19.32
CA ASP A 64 7.06 -1.34 -18.76
C ASP A 64 6.71 -2.60 -17.98
N VAL A 65 7.37 -3.72 -18.33
CA VAL A 65 7.11 -5.02 -17.70
C VAL A 65 8.34 -5.44 -16.91
N TYR A 66 8.19 -5.58 -15.60
CA TYR A 66 9.31 -5.86 -14.71
C TYR A 66 8.91 -6.72 -13.50
N ASN A 67 9.92 -7.25 -12.82
CA ASN A 67 9.76 -7.92 -11.53
C ASN A 67 10.16 -6.97 -10.41
N ALA A 68 9.40 -6.99 -9.32
CA ALA A 68 9.68 -6.16 -8.16
C ALA A 68 9.28 -6.83 -6.85
N LEU A 69 9.94 -6.43 -5.77
CA LEU A 69 9.52 -6.70 -4.40
C LEU A 69 8.61 -5.57 -3.93
N VAL A 70 7.47 -5.90 -3.34
CA VAL A 70 6.61 -4.91 -2.68
C VAL A 70 7.16 -4.64 -1.29
N VAL A 71 7.79 -3.48 -1.11
CA VAL A 71 8.46 -3.07 0.12
C VAL A 71 7.50 -2.36 1.08
N GLY A 72 6.51 -1.66 0.53
CA GLY A 72 5.59 -0.86 1.32
C GLY A 72 4.32 -0.49 0.57
N ILE A 73 3.40 0.12 1.30
CA ILE A 73 2.12 0.60 0.78
C ILE A 73 1.80 1.95 1.42
N GLN A 74 1.37 2.89 0.59
CA GLN A 74 0.75 4.13 1.03
C GLN A 74 -0.74 4.04 0.71
N ILE A 75 -1.56 3.87 1.75
CA ILE A 75 -3.00 3.79 1.62
C ILE A 75 -3.56 5.16 1.22
N GLY A 76 -4.28 5.19 0.11
CA GLY A 76 -4.94 6.38 -0.42
C GLY A 76 -6.23 6.74 0.32
N CYS A 77 -6.82 7.87 -0.09
CA CYS A 77 -8.16 8.29 0.25
C CYS A 77 -8.89 8.69 -1.04
N PRO A 78 -9.56 7.73 -1.74
CA PRO A 78 -10.20 8.00 -3.03
C PRO A 78 -11.28 9.08 -2.96
N GLY A 79 -11.96 9.21 -1.82
CA GLY A 79 -12.95 10.28 -1.59
C GLY A 79 -12.36 11.70 -1.62
N LEU A 80 -11.04 11.83 -1.51
CA LEU A 80 -10.29 13.08 -1.65
C LEU A 80 -9.42 13.11 -2.91
N GLY A 81 -9.56 12.11 -3.80
CA GLY A 81 -8.73 11.98 -5.00
C GLY A 81 -7.28 11.55 -4.72
N VAL A 82 -7.00 10.99 -3.53
CA VAL A 82 -5.67 10.44 -3.21
C VAL A 82 -5.70 8.94 -3.48
N GLU A 83 -4.90 8.50 -4.45
CA GLU A 83 -4.82 7.08 -4.83
C GLU A 83 -3.89 6.30 -3.89
N THR A 84 -4.12 4.99 -3.77
CA THR A 84 -3.17 4.08 -3.13
C THR A 84 -1.93 3.87 -4.01
N LEU A 85 -0.76 3.89 -3.37
CA LEU A 85 0.53 3.66 -4.02
C LEU A 85 1.21 2.44 -3.41
N LEU A 86 1.90 1.66 -4.24
CA LEU A 86 2.83 0.64 -3.79
C LEU A 86 4.25 1.17 -3.87
N LEU A 87 5.06 0.89 -2.85
CA LEU A 87 6.49 1.11 -2.89
C LEU A 87 7.16 -0.16 -3.41
N LEU A 88 7.74 -0.09 -4.60
CA LEU A 88 8.30 -1.21 -5.34
C LEU A 88 9.82 -1.07 -5.42
N ARG A 89 10.54 -2.16 -5.10
CA ARG A 89 11.94 -2.31 -5.45
C ARG A 89 12.05 -3.21 -6.65
N ARG A 90 12.43 -2.66 -7.81
CA ARG A 90 12.63 -3.46 -9.03
C ARG A 90 13.85 -4.36 -8.87
N ASP A 91 13.84 -5.51 -9.55
CA ASP A 91 14.99 -6.43 -9.52
C ASP A 91 16.23 -5.89 -10.25
N ASP A 92 16.04 -4.92 -11.15
CA ASP A 92 17.08 -4.26 -11.95
C ASP A 92 17.53 -2.90 -11.38
N SER A 93 17.00 -2.49 -10.22
CA SER A 93 17.27 -1.20 -9.59
C SER A 93 17.48 -1.33 -8.08
N ASP A 94 18.44 -0.57 -7.54
CA ASP A 94 18.67 -0.48 -6.10
C ASP A 94 17.76 0.54 -5.39
N PHE A 95 16.91 1.22 -6.14
CA PHE A 95 16.02 2.26 -5.64
C PHE A 95 14.58 1.76 -5.48
N ASP A 96 13.88 2.36 -4.52
CA ASP A 96 12.47 2.09 -4.25
C ASP A 96 11.63 3.22 -4.86
N ASP A 97 10.64 2.85 -5.67
CA ASP A 97 9.77 3.79 -6.38
C ASP A 97 8.31 3.60 -5.99
N PHE A 98 7.58 4.71 -5.84
CA PHE A 98 6.14 4.69 -5.63
C PHE A 98 5.40 4.60 -6.97
N VAL A 99 4.57 3.58 -7.12
CA VAL A 99 3.76 3.36 -8.31
C VAL A 99 2.28 3.26 -7.91
N SER A 100 1.41 3.98 -8.63
CA SER A 100 -0.03 3.96 -8.37
C SER A 100 -0.66 2.64 -8.78
N VAL A 101 -1.57 2.13 -7.94
CA VAL A 101 -2.34 0.91 -8.21
C VAL A 101 -3.19 1.04 -9.49
N SER A 102 -3.57 2.27 -9.86
CA SER A 102 -4.33 2.57 -11.08
C SER A 102 -3.49 2.48 -12.36
N ARG A 103 -2.16 2.61 -12.23
CA ARG A 103 -1.18 2.62 -13.34
C ARG A 103 -0.47 1.28 -13.52
N MET A 104 -0.97 0.21 -12.91
CA MET A 104 -0.33 -1.11 -13.02
C MET A 104 -1.34 -2.27 -13.12
N SER A 105 -0.86 -3.37 -13.68
CA SER A 105 -1.51 -4.68 -13.62
C SER A 105 -0.52 -5.73 -13.13
N ILE A 106 -0.96 -6.64 -12.27
CA ILE A 106 -0.10 -7.71 -11.74
C ILE A 106 -0.23 -8.92 -12.65
N LEU A 107 0.90 -9.32 -13.23
CA LEU A 107 1.01 -10.47 -14.12
C LEU A 107 1.23 -11.79 -13.38
N ALA A 108 1.92 -11.73 -12.23
CA ALA A 108 2.17 -12.89 -11.37
C ALA A 108 2.52 -12.43 -9.95
N VAL A 109 2.25 -13.30 -8.96
CA VAL A 109 2.79 -13.22 -7.61
C VAL A 109 3.65 -14.45 -7.37
N HIS A 110 4.92 -14.21 -7.03
CA HIS A 110 5.92 -15.24 -6.81
C HIS A 110 5.91 -15.69 -5.34
N PRO A 111 6.24 -16.97 -5.06
CA PRO A 111 6.24 -17.53 -3.71
C PRO A 111 7.18 -16.82 -2.74
#